data_AF-A0A5R8WMU6-F1
#
_entry.id   AF-A0A5R8WMU6-F1
#
_cell.length_a   1.000
_cell.length_b   1.000
_cell.length_c   1.000
_cell.angle_alpha   90.00
_cell.angle_beta   90.00
_cell.angle_gamma   90.00
#
_symmetry.space_group_name_H-M   'P 1'
#
loop_
_entity.id
_entity.type
_entity.pdbx_description
1 polymer ?
#
loop_
_entity_poly.entity_id
_entity_poly.type
_entity_poly.pdbx_seq_one_letter_code
_entity_poly.pdbx_strand_id
1 'polypeptide(L)'
;MSAPISYTIQASAAPLSAMVRVRIRCRTDTGSHRWNLEMPRLLWASMGTEQTAAFITEQYFDAYPDTRALVGPTHISWAIATSLLDTEQYFPSADEA
;
A
#
# COMPACT_ATOMS: atom_id res chain seq x y z
N MET A 1 -28.17 -1.20 9.99
CA MET A 1 -27.42 -0.10 9.34
C MET A 1 -25.99 -0.56 9.25
N SER A 2 -25.36 -0.60 8.08
CA SER A 2 -23.95 -0.97 7.96
C SER A 2 -23.09 0.17 8.51
N ALA A 3 -22.18 -0.14 9.43
CA ALA A 3 -21.27 0.84 9.97
C ALA A 3 -20.35 1.39 8.86
N PRO A 4 -20.12 2.71 8.78
CA PRO A 4 -19.24 3.28 7.78
C PRO A 4 -17.79 2.87 8.06
N ILE A 5 -17.11 2.38 7.04
CA ILE A 5 -15.67 2.11 7.07
C ILE A 5 -14.99 3.13 6.17
N SER A 6 -13.92 3.74 6.68
CA SER A 6 -13.10 4.68 5.92
C SER A 6 -11.65 4.24 5.95
N TYR A 7 -11.00 4.29 4.79
CA TYR A 7 -9.57 4.01 4.67
C TYR A 7 -8.85 5.10 3.90
N THR A 8 -7.58 5.29 4.23
CA THR A 8 -6.65 6.14 3.49
C THR A 8 -5.40 5.32 3.21
N ILE A 9 -5.05 5.22 1.94
CA ILE A 9 -3.86 4.53 1.46
C ILE A 9 -2.97 5.59 0.83
N GLN A 10 -1.70 5.57 1.18
CA GLN A 10 -0.71 6.51 0.67
C GLN A 10 0.61 5.77 0.47
N ALA A 11 1.16 5.85 -0.73
CA ALA A 11 2.56 5.51 -0.97
C ALA A 11 3.42 6.78 -0.92
N SER A 12 4.69 6.64 -0.55
CA SER A 12 5.66 7.73 -0.57
C SER A 12 7.01 7.19 -1.04
N ALA A 13 7.63 7.89 -1.98
CA ALA A 13 8.98 7.58 -2.42
C ALA A 13 10.01 8.20 -1.45
N ALA A 14 11.08 7.46 -1.18
CA ALA A 14 12.32 7.95 -0.61
C ALA A 14 13.44 7.71 -1.64
N PRO A 15 13.63 8.63 -2.62
CA PRO A 15 14.49 8.40 -3.78
C PRO A 15 15.96 8.17 -3.40
N LEU A 16 16.49 8.93 -2.44
CA LEU A 16 17.88 8.84 -1.98
C LEU A 16 18.26 7.46 -1.45
N SER A 17 17.30 6.74 -0.85
CA SER A 17 17.51 5.39 -0.32
C SER A 17 16.90 4.30 -1.20
N ALA A 18 16.34 4.64 -2.37
CA ALA A 18 15.60 3.73 -3.23
C ALA A 18 14.52 2.91 -2.48
N MET A 19 13.80 3.55 -1.55
CA MET A 19 12.75 2.91 -0.75
C MET A 19 11.37 3.48 -1.08
N VAL A 20 10.34 2.65 -0.94
CA VAL A 20 8.94 3.06 -0.97
C VAL A 20 8.30 2.73 0.37
N ARG A 21 7.55 3.68 0.93
CA ARG A 21 6.74 3.46 2.13
C ARG A 21 5.25 3.49 1.77
N VAL A 22 4.53 2.43 2.06
CA VAL A 22 3.06 2.38 1.98
C VAL A 22 2.49 2.54 3.38
N ARG A 23 1.51 3.44 3.53
CA ARG A 23 0.79 3.71 4.78
C ARG A 23 -0.69 3.46 4.56
N ILE A 24 -1.30 2.72 5.48
CA ILE A 24 -2.73 2.43 5.48
C ILE A 24 -3.30 2.91 6.82
N ARG A 25 -4.32 3.77 6.76
CA ARG A 25 -5.12 4.14 7.92
C ARG A 25 -6.51 3.60 7.71
N CYS A 26 -7.04 2.86 8.68
CA CYS A 26 -8.42 2.40 8.68
C CYS A 26 -9.15 3.00 9.89
N ARG A 27 -10.41 3.39 9.70
CA ARG A 27 -11.31 3.81 10.77
C ARG A 27 -12.66 3.16 10.55
N THR A 28 -13.11 2.45 11.58
CA THR A 28 -14.40 1.79 11.72
C THR A 28 -15.17 2.44 12.88
N ASP A 29 -16.38 1.94 13.15
CA ASP A 29 -17.17 2.25 14.35
C ASP A 29 -16.54 1.69 15.63
N THR A 30 -15.88 0.53 15.54
CA THR A 30 -15.25 -0.18 16.65
C THR A 30 -13.83 0.30 16.97
N GLY A 31 -13.18 1.06 16.08
CA GLY A 31 -11.83 1.56 16.32
C GLY A 31 -11.15 2.18 15.11
N SER A 32 -9.87 2.49 15.28
CA SER A 32 -9.03 2.93 14.16
C SER A 32 -7.60 2.46 14.35
N HIS A 33 -6.95 2.09 13.25
CA HIS A 33 -5.54 1.70 13.25
C HIS A 33 -4.76 2.34 12.13
N ARG A 34 -3.44 2.30 12.28
CA ARG A 34 -2.47 2.77 11.30
C ARG A 34 -1.46 1.66 11.10
N TRP A 35 -1.18 1.38 9.84
CA TRP A 35 -0.20 0.39 9.42
C TRP A 35 0.74 1.02 8.40
N ASN A 36 1.98 0.56 8.39
CA ASN A 36 2.96 1.01 7.42
C ASN A 36 3.91 -0.13 7.07
N LEU A 37 4.37 -0.11 5.82
CA LEU A 37 5.39 -1.01 5.30
C LEU A 37 6.38 -0.22 4.49
N GLU A 38 7.67 -0.45 4.75
CA GLU A 38 8.77 0.03 3.93
C GLU A 38 9.30 -1.13 3.09
N MET A 39 9.53 -0.88 1.81
CA MET A 39 10.10 -1.88 0.92
C MET A 39 11.11 -1.26 -0.06
N PRO A 40 12.14 -2.03 -0.47
CA PRO A 40 13.04 -1.62 -1.53
C PRO A 40 12.29 -1.41 -2.85
N ARG A 41 12.58 -0.32 -3.56
CA ARG A 41 12.06 -0.06 -4.91
C ARG A 41 12.41 -1.20 -5.88
N LEU A 42 13.58 -1.81 -5.72
CA LEU A 42 14.04 -2.94 -6.53
C LEU A 42 13.11 -4.16 -6.41
N LEU A 43 12.57 -4.42 -5.21
CA LEU A 43 11.61 -5.51 -5.02
C LEU A 43 10.31 -5.23 -5.80
N TRP A 44 9.79 -4.01 -5.71
CA TRP A 44 8.62 -3.60 -6.49
C TRP A 44 8.90 -3.68 -8.01
N ALA A 45 10.04 -3.16 -8.47
CA ALA A 45 10.42 -3.22 -9.89
C ALA A 45 10.51 -4.66 -10.41
N SER A 46 11.04 -5.58 -9.59
CA SER A 46 11.14 -7.00 -9.95
C SER A 46 9.80 -7.72 -9.99
N MET A 47 8.88 -7.39 -9.07
CA MET A 47 7.60 -8.09 -8.96
C MET A 47 6.55 -7.55 -9.95
N GLY A 48 6.62 -6.26 -10.27
CA GLY A 48 5.53 -5.54 -10.92
C GLY A 48 4.54 -4.95 -9.91
N THR A 49 3.80 -3.92 -10.34
CA THR A 49 2.91 -3.14 -9.46
C THR A 49 1.76 -3.96 -8.91
N GLU A 50 1.09 -4.76 -9.73
CA GLU A 50 -0.06 -5.57 -9.29
C GLU A 50 0.34 -6.62 -8.25
N GLN A 51 1.44 -7.34 -8.52
CA GLN A 51 1.98 -8.36 -7.63
C GLN A 51 2.46 -7.75 -6.32
N THR A 52 3.10 -6.58 -6.40
CA THR A 52 3.51 -5.83 -5.21
C THR A 52 2.29 -5.41 -4.39
N ALA A 53 1.26 -4.85 -5.03
CA ALA A 53 0.05 -4.43 -4.33
C ALA A 53 -0.68 -5.60 -3.65
N ALA A 54 -0.75 -6.76 -4.31
CA ALA A 54 -1.29 -7.98 -3.72
C ALA A 54 -0.47 -8.43 -2.50
N PHE A 55 0.87 -8.44 -2.60
CA PHE A 55 1.75 -8.77 -1.48
C PHE A 55 1.54 -7.83 -0.28
N ILE A 56 1.52 -6.51 -0.50
CA ILE A 56 1.30 -5.52 0.56
C ILE A 56 -0.08 -5.69 1.20
N THR A 57 -1.10 -6.01 0.38
CA THR A 57 -2.47 -6.25 0.84
C THR A 57 -2.54 -7.45 1.77
N GLU A 58 -1.89 -8.56 1.43
CA GLU A 58 -1.84 -9.75 2.29
C GLU A 58 -1.11 -9.44 3.60
N GLN A 59 0.05 -8.77 3.56
CA GLN A 59 0.78 -8.35 4.77
C GLN A 59 -0.07 -7.45 5.69
N TYR A 60 -0.88 -6.56 5.11
CA TYR A 60 -1.81 -5.73 5.86
C TYR A 60 -2.91 -6.56 6.54
N PHE A 61 -3.49 -7.54 5.85
CA PHE A 61 -4.52 -8.41 6.44
C PHE A 61 -3.97 -9.42 7.43
N ASP A 62 -2.73 -9.86 7.29
CA ASP A 62 -2.07 -10.67 8.31
C ASP A 62 -1.94 -9.91 9.63
N ALA A 63 -1.69 -8.59 9.57
CA ALA A 63 -1.64 -7.73 10.75
C ALA A 63 -3.03 -7.36 11.31
N TYR A 64 -4.07 -7.30 10.46
CA TYR A 64 -5.44 -6.91 10.82
C TYR A 64 -6.48 -7.83 10.17
N PRO A 65 -6.56 -9.12 10.59
CA PRO A 65 -7.38 -10.13 9.93
C PRO A 65 -8.88 -9.79 9.92
N ASP A 66 -9.38 -9.17 10.99
CA ASP A 66 -10.79 -8.74 11.09
C ASP A 66 -11.17 -7.73 10.00
N THR A 67 -10.21 -6.96 9.49
CA THR A 67 -10.47 -5.98 8.42
C THR A 67 -10.69 -6.65 7.06
N ARG A 68 -10.18 -7.88 6.86
CA ARG A 68 -10.33 -8.63 5.61
C ARG A 68 -11.79 -8.91 5.28
N ALA A 69 -12.60 -9.21 6.29
CA ALA A 69 -14.03 -9.45 6.15
C ALA A 69 -14.83 -8.18 5.82
N LEU A 70 -14.29 -6.99 6.11
CA LEU A 70 -15.01 -5.72 6.04
C LEU A 70 -14.89 -4.99 4.69
N VAL A 71 -13.70 -4.98 4.07
CA VAL A 71 -13.42 -4.13 2.89
C VAL A 71 -13.16 -4.93 1.61
N GLY A 72 -12.90 -6.24 1.73
CA GLY A 72 -12.55 -7.09 0.60
C GLY A 72 -11.15 -6.78 0.04
N PRO A 73 -10.37 -7.80 -0.36
CA PRO A 73 -8.96 -7.61 -0.70
C PRO A 73 -8.71 -6.84 -1.99
N THR A 74 -9.62 -6.95 -2.96
CA THR A 74 -9.45 -6.35 -4.30
C THR A 74 -9.38 -4.83 -4.27
N HIS A 75 -10.21 -4.16 -3.45
CA HIS A 75 -10.25 -2.71 -3.38
C HIS A 75 -8.98 -2.11 -2.76
N ILE A 76 -8.48 -2.73 -1.68
CA ILE A 76 -7.24 -2.29 -1.03
C ILE A 76 -6.06 -2.49 -1.97
N SER A 77 -5.96 -3.64 -2.62
CA SER A 77 -4.90 -3.92 -3.59
C SER A 77 -4.88 -2.90 -4.73
N TRP A 78 -6.05 -2.61 -5.32
CA TRP A 78 -6.13 -1.61 -6.39
C TRP A 78 -5.70 -0.21 -5.93
N ALA A 79 -6.15 0.23 -4.75
CA ALA A 79 -5.76 1.53 -4.21
C ALA A 79 -4.27 1.62 -3.87
N ILE A 80 -3.65 0.51 -3.42
CA ILE A 80 -2.19 0.42 -3.25
C ILE A 80 -1.49 0.53 -4.60
N ALA A 81 -1.95 -0.22 -5.62
CA ALA A 81 -1.36 -0.20 -6.96
C ALA A 81 -1.36 1.23 -7.55
N THR A 82 -2.50 1.92 -7.49
CA THR A 82 -2.62 3.32 -7.93
C THR A 82 -1.65 4.22 -7.18
N SER A 83 -1.59 4.09 -5.85
CA SER A 83 -0.68 4.91 -5.03
C SER A 83 0.80 4.64 -5.38
N LEU A 84 1.17 3.39 -5.68
CA LEU A 84 2.53 3.03 -6.10
C LEU A 84 2.86 3.70 -7.43
N LEU A 85 1.98 3.61 -8.43
CA LEU A 85 2.17 4.26 -9.74
C LEU A 85 2.38 5.78 -9.59
N ASP A 86 1.60 6.45 -8.73
CA ASP A 86 1.78 7.88 -8.44
C ASP A 86 3.18 8.20 -7.90
N THR A 87 3.83 7.24 -7.21
CA THR A 87 5.18 7.43 -6.69
C THR A 87 6.29 7.10 -7.68
N GLU A 88 5.98 6.44 -8.80
CA GLU A 88 6.98 5.99 -9.77
C GLU A 88 7.78 7.16 -10.36
N GLN A 89 7.11 8.29 -10.60
CA GLN A 89 7.70 9.52 -11.13
C GLN A 89 8.86 10.10 -10.29
N TYR A 90 9.02 9.67 -9.04
CA TYR A 90 10.07 10.17 -8.14
C TYR A 90 11.32 9.30 -8.11
N PHE A 91 11.35 8.19 -8.85
CA PHE A 91 12.55 7.38 -9.03
C PHE A 91 13.15 7.69 -10.41
N PRO A 92 14.41 8.17 -10.47
CA PRO A 92 15.04 8.45 -11.76
C PRO A 92 15.17 7.18 -12.59
N SER A 93 14.97 7.31 -13.90
CA SER A 93 15.23 6.24 -14.85
C SER A 93 16.73 5.94 -14.84
N ALA A 94 17.12 4.67 -14.99
CA ALA A 94 18.53 4.27 -14.98
C ALA A 94 19.38 4.94 -16.08
N ASP A 95 18.76 5.55 -17.09
CA ASP A 95 19.41 6.31 -18.16
C ASP A 95 19.70 7.79 -17.80
N GLU A 96 19.27 8.28 -16.63
CA GLU A 96 19.42 9.68 -16.22
C GLU A 96 20.39 9.90 -15.03
N ALA A 97 21.12 8.87 -14.60
CA ALA A 97 22.09 8.90 -13.50
C ALA A 97 23.53 8.68 -14.00
#